data_AF-A0A2P7QQ26-F1
#
_entry.id   AF-A0A2P7QQ26-F1
#
_cell.length_a   1.000
_cell.length_b   1.000
_cell.length_c   1.000
_cell.angle_alpha   90.00
_cell.angle_beta   90.00
_cell.angle_gamma   90.00
#
_symmetry.space_group_name_H-M   'P 1'
#
loop_
_entity.id
_entity.type
_entity.pdbx_description
1 polymer ?
#
loop_
_entity_poly.entity_id
_entity_poly.type
_entity_poly.pdbx_seq_one_letter_code
_entity_poly.pdbx_strand_id
1 'polypeptide(L)'
;MINKWADYLLAVKSNQPKLEEAFNNDFRMEMFQHPDSDSYSTQESGHGRKETRLSLAVDDLSILGDLVFEWPELKTLGIVAAVREVGGEPAKDIKVRYYISSAKLSSAKELLEATRSHWSIESQLHWQLDVSMREDDCRIRREQAGENMATIRHIAFNALKGETSFKAGMKRKQKRASRNNAYLSHVLAGLGVS
;
A
#
# COMPACT_ATOMS: atom_id res chain seq x y z
N MET A 1 7.65 9.13 -13.54
CA MET A 1 8.71 8.17 -13.94
C MET A 1 8.85 7.14 -12.83
N ILE A 2 8.38 5.92 -13.04
CA ILE A 2 8.63 4.79 -12.12
C ILE A 2 10.10 4.40 -12.33
N ASN A 3 10.92 4.46 -11.28
CA ASN A 3 12.33 4.08 -11.33
C ASN A 3 12.44 2.60 -11.73
N LYS A 4 13.17 2.33 -12.81
CA LYS A 4 13.35 1.00 -13.47
C LYS A 4 14.14 -0.05 -12.65
N TRP A 5 14.16 0.03 -11.32
CA TRP A 5 15.01 -0.85 -10.49
C TRP A 5 14.37 -1.30 -9.18
N ALA A 6 13.08 -1.00 -8.95
CA ALA A 6 12.38 -1.42 -7.75
C ALA A 6 11.25 -2.37 -8.12
N ASP A 7 11.21 -3.52 -7.46
CA ASP A 7 10.09 -4.44 -7.60
C ASP A 7 8.80 -3.81 -7.08
N TYR A 8 7.69 -4.10 -7.75
CA TYR A 8 6.37 -3.71 -7.29
C TYR A 8 5.69 -4.86 -6.54
N LEU A 9 4.87 -4.49 -5.55
CA LEU A 9 3.86 -5.34 -4.93
C LEU A 9 2.57 -4.52 -4.87
N LEU A 10 1.58 -4.90 -5.68
CA LEU A 10 0.37 -4.10 -5.88
C LEU A 10 -0.84 -4.91 -5.43
N ALA A 11 -1.71 -4.28 -4.63
CA ALA A 11 -3.04 -4.80 -4.35
C ALA A 11 -3.93 -4.62 -5.58
N VAL A 12 -4.59 -5.69 -5.98
CA VAL A 12 -5.60 -5.67 -7.05
C VAL A 12 -6.80 -4.91 -6.52
N LYS A 13 -7.16 -3.82 -7.20
CA LYS A 13 -8.26 -2.94 -6.82
C LYS A 13 -9.47 -3.20 -7.73
N SER A 14 -10.65 -2.80 -7.29
CA SER A 14 -11.91 -2.95 -8.03
C SER A 14 -11.95 -2.24 -9.39
N ASN A 15 -10.99 -1.34 -9.68
CA ASN A 15 -10.80 -0.74 -10.99
C ASN A 15 -9.99 -1.63 -11.97
N GLN A 16 -9.62 -2.85 -11.56
CA GLN A 16 -8.95 -3.87 -12.38
C GLN A 16 -9.83 -5.13 -12.51
N PRO A 17 -11.03 -5.02 -13.11
CA PRO A 17 -12.06 -6.06 -13.04
C PRO A 17 -11.62 -7.39 -13.67
N LYS A 18 -10.85 -7.35 -14.77
CA LYS A 18 -10.35 -8.57 -15.43
C LYS A 18 -9.40 -9.38 -14.54
N LEU A 19 -8.57 -8.68 -13.77
CA LEU A 19 -7.58 -9.31 -12.92
C LEU A 19 -8.26 -9.90 -11.68
N GLU A 20 -9.21 -9.15 -11.10
CA GLU A 20 -10.07 -9.65 -10.02
C GLU A 20 -10.91 -10.87 -10.46
N GLU A 21 -11.46 -10.86 -11.68
CA GLU A 21 -12.20 -11.99 -12.24
C GLU A 21 -11.30 -13.22 -12.42
N ALA A 22 -10.10 -13.08 -12.97
CA ALA A 22 -9.14 -14.18 -13.10
C ALA A 22 -8.82 -14.82 -11.74
N PHE A 23 -8.55 -14.00 -10.72
CA PHE A 23 -8.36 -14.52 -9.36
C PHE A 23 -9.60 -15.23 -8.83
N ASN A 24 -10.80 -14.65 -8.98
CA ASN A 24 -12.03 -15.24 -8.44
C ASN A 24 -12.43 -16.56 -9.11
N ASN A 25 -12.08 -16.76 -10.38
CA ASN A 25 -12.40 -17.99 -11.11
C ASN A 25 -11.55 -19.19 -10.64
N ASP A 26 -10.27 -18.94 -10.35
CA ASP A 26 -9.33 -20.00 -9.97
C ASP A 26 -9.16 -20.12 -8.46
N PHE A 27 -9.18 -19.02 -7.71
CA PHE A 27 -8.97 -19.04 -6.27
C PHE A 27 -10.12 -19.76 -5.54
N ARG A 28 -9.75 -20.70 -4.68
CA ARG A 28 -10.65 -21.32 -3.73
C ARG A 28 -10.06 -21.33 -2.33
N MET A 29 -10.89 -21.21 -1.30
CA MET A 29 -10.41 -21.11 0.09
C MET A 29 -9.65 -22.37 0.52
N GLU A 30 -9.97 -23.53 -0.06
CA GLU A 30 -9.28 -24.81 0.16
C GLU A 30 -7.81 -24.76 -0.28
N MET A 31 -7.44 -23.84 -1.17
CA MET A 31 -6.05 -23.66 -1.60
C MET A 31 -5.13 -23.26 -0.44
N PHE A 32 -5.64 -22.65 0.63
CA PHE A 32 -4.84 -22.38 1.83
C PHE A 32 -4.52 -23.63 2.66
N GLN A 33 -5.18 -24.76 2.40
CA GLN A 33 -5.02 -26.01 3.15
C GLN A 33 -4.39 -27.12 2.30
N HIS A 34 -4.09 -26.85 1.04
CA HIS A 34 -3.54 -27.85 0.14
C HIS A 34 -2.09 -28.18 0.55
N PRO A 35 -1.67 -29.46 0.64
CA PRO A 35 -0.33 -29.84 1.09
C PRO A 35 0.80 -29.24 0.24
N ASP A 36 0.55 -29.09 -1.06
CA ASP A 36 1.52 -28.53 -2.02
C ASP A 36 1.44 -27.00 -2.14
N SER A 37 0.54 -26.35 -1.39
CA SER A 37 0.43 -24.89 -1.39
C SER A 37 1.42 -24.25 -0.42
N ASP A 38 2.14 -23.24 -0.88
CA ASP A 38 2.92 -22.39 0.02
C ASP A 38 1.95 -21.42 0.71
N SER A 39 1.41 -21.86 1.85
CA SER A 39 0.48 -21.10 2.67
C SER A 39 1.08 -20.76 4.03
N TYR A 40 0.71 -19.60 4.56
CA TYR A 40 1.15 -19.14 5.88
C TYR A 40 0.00 -18.48 6.63
N SER A 41 -0.05 -18.70 7.95
CA SER A 41 -1.07 -18.13 8.82
C SER A 41 -0.45 -17.42 10.01
N THR A 42 -1.03 -16.27 10.38
CA THR A 42 -0.71 -15.56 11.62
C THR A 42 -1.99 -15.18 12.35
N GLN A 43 -1.91 -15.08 13.67
CA GLN A 43 -3.04 -14.72 14.52
C GLN A 43 -2.61 -13.67 15.53
N GLU A 44 -3.33 -12.56 15.57
CA GLU A 44 -3.11 -11.45 16.50
C GLU A 44 -4.37 -11.26 17.35
N SER A 45 -4.19 -11.08 18.66
CA SER A 45 -5.28 -10.78 19.59
C SER A 45 -5.02 -9.45 20.30
N GLY A 46 -6.03 -8.59 20.38
CA GLY A 46 -5.92 -7.30 21.07
C GLY A 46 -7.24 -6.54 21.12
N HIS A 47 -7.47 -5.79 22.21
CA HIS A 47 -8.66 -4.95 22.41
C HIS A 47 -10.00 -5.70 22.20
N GLY A 48 -10.09 -6.97 22.65
CA GLY A 48 -11.28 -7.81 22.50
C GLY A 48 -11.52 -8.32 21.07
N ARG A 49 -10.51 -8.22 20.20
CA ARG A 49 -10.54 -8.65 18.80
C ARG A 49 -9.48 -9.71 18.58
N LYS A 50 -9.80 -10.66 17.71
CA LYS A 50 -8.88 -11.68 17.22
C LYS A 50 -8.88 -11.64 15.71
N GLU A 51 -7.72 -11.41 15.12
CA GLU A 51 -7.55 -11.32 13.67
C GLU A 51 -6.61 -12.43 13.23
N THR A 52 -7.11 -13.31 12.37
CA THR A 52 -6.33 -14.35 11.72
C THR A 52 -6.11 -13.93 10.27
N ARG A 53 -4.85 -13.92 9.81
CA ARG A 53 -4.52 -13.65 8.41
C ARG A 53 -3.88 -14.89 7.80
N LEU A 54 -4.36 -15.23 6.62
CA LEU A 54 -3.87 -16.31 5.78
C LEU A 54 -3.26 -15.70 4.53
N SER A 55 -2.14 -16.23 4.09
CA SER A 55 -1.46 -15.82 2.87
C SER A 55 -1.09 -17.04 2.03
N LEU A 56 -1.20 -16.89 0.72
CA LEU A 56 -0.85 -17.89 -0.29
C LEU A 56 -0.01 -17.18 -1.36
N ALA A 57 1.18 -17.71 -1.64
CA ALA A 57 2.01 -17.27 -2.75
C ALA A 57 1.91 -18.30 -3.88
N VAL A 58 1.66 -17.81 -5.10
CA VAL A 58 1.53 -18.64 -6.30
C VAL A 58 2.49 -18.09 -7.35
N ASP A 59 3.38 -18.94 -7.84
CA ASP A 59 4.33 -18.62 -8.92
C ASP A 59 3.82 -19.05 -10.30
N ASP A 60 2.76 -19.87 -10.35
CA ASP A 60 2.03 -20.17 -11.57
C ASP A 60 1.19 -18.96 -12.03
N LEU A 61 1.65 -18.32 -13.11
CA LEU A 61 0.99 -17.17 -13.71
C LEU A 61 -0.06 -17.56 -14.76
N SER A 62 -0.24 -18.85 -15.05
CA SER A 62 -1.18 -19.33 -16.07
C SER A 62 -2.63 -18.89 -15.80
N ILE A 63 -2.97 -18.71 -14.51
CA ILE A 63 -4.24 -18.17 -14.01
C ILE A 63 -4.60 -16.82 -14.67
N LEU A 64 -3.60 -16.01 -14.99
CA LEU A 64 -3.82 -14.70 -15.58
C LEU A 64 -3.92 -14.73 -17.12
N GLY A 65 -3.57 -15.83 -17.78
CA GLY A 65 -3.55 -15.94 -19.23
C GLY A 65 -2.80 -14.77 -19.90
N ASP A 66 -3.45 -14.11 -20.86
CA ASP A 66 -2.86 -12.97 -21.58
C ASP A 66 -2.67 -11.72 -20.70
N LEU A 67 -3.31 -11.63 -19.53
CA LEU A 67 -3.14 -10.48 -18.64
C LEU A 67 -1.71 -10.36 -18.11
N VAL A 68 -0.93 -11.45 -18.11
CA VAL A 68 0.49 -11.42 -17.73
C VAL A 68 1.27 -10.42 -18.59
N PHE A 69 0.92 -10.26 -19.87
CA PHE A 69 1.61 -9.34 -20.78
C PHE A 69 1.35 -7.85 -20.46
N GLU A 70 0.29 -7.53 -19.70
CA GLU A 70 0.02 -6.18 -19.22
C GLU A 70 0.92 -5.79 -18.03
N TRP A 71 1.58 -6.76 -17.40
CA TRP A 71 2.37 -6.60 -16.19
C TRP A 71 3.83 -7.04 -16.40
N PRO A 72 4.70 -6.12 -16.87
CA PRO A 72 6.10 -6.42 -17.11
C PRO A 72 6.79 -6.96 -15.86
N GLU A 73 7.57 -8.03 -16.03
CA GLU A 73 8.36 -8.67 -14.97
C GLU A 73 7.53 -9.29 -13.84
N LEU A 74 6.22 -9.53 -14.03
CA LEU A 74 5.40 -10.25 -13.06
C LEU A 74 5.98 -11.64 -12.76
N LYS A 75 6.15 -11.96 -11.47
CA LYS A 75 6.74 -13.23 -11.01
C LYS A 75 5.92 -13.95 -9.93
N THR A 76 5.08 -13.23 -9.20
CA THR A 76 4.31 -13.84 -8.11
C THR A 76 2.91 -13.26 -8.02
N LEU A 77 1.94 -14.15 -7.86
CA LEU A 77 0.57 -13.85 -7.46
C LEU A 77 0.44 -14.11 -5.97
N GLY A 78 -0.27 -13.24 -5.27
CA GLY A 78 -0.45 -13.31 -3.84
C GLY A 78 -1.91 -13.21 -3.44
N ILE A 79 -2.33 -14.02 -2.49
CA ILE A 79 -3.68 -13.97 -1.94
C ILE A 79 -3.56 -13.83 -0.44
N VAL A 80 -4.22 -12.83 0.13
CA VAL A 80 -4.28 -12.60 1.58
C VAL A 80 -5.73 -12.57 2.02
N ALA A 81 -6.11 -13.50 2.87
CA ALA A 81 -7.41 -13.51 3.53
C ALA A 81 -7.28 -13.06 4.98
N ALA A 82 -8.18 -12.19 5.43
CA ALA A 82 -8.26 -11.73 6.80
C ALA A 82 -9.62 -12.11 7.41
N VAL A 83 -9.56 -12.84 8.51
CA VAL A 83 -10.70 -13.28 9.31
C VAL A 83 -10.66 -12.52 10.62
N ARG A 84 -11.74 -11.81 10.95
CA ARG A 84 -11.80 -10.97 12.15
C ARG A 84 -12.97 -11.36 13.04
N GLU A 85 -12.63 -11.81 14.24
CA GLU A 85 -13.55 -12.15 15.32
C GLU A 85 -13.56 -11.00 16.35
N VAL A 86 -14.74 -10.63 16.85
CA VAL A 86 -14.91 -9.55 17.82
C VAL A 86 -15.79 -10.04 18.95
N GLY A 87 -15.32 -9.95 20.19
CA GLY A 87 -16.10 -10.36 21.36
C GLY A 87 -16.41 -11.85 21.45
N GLY A 88 -15.63 -12.71 20.77
CA GLY A 88 -15.86 -14.16 20.74
C GLY A 88 -16.92 -14.61 19.74
N GLU A 89 -17.57 -13.68 19.04
CA GLU A 89 -18.46 -13.99 17.92
C GLU A 89 -17.65 -14.45 16.70
N PRO A 90 -18.10 -15.49 15.98
CA PRO A 90 -17.45 -15.92 14.74
C PRO A 90 -17.42 -14.78 13.73
N ALA A 91 -16.37 -14.76 12.91
CA ALA A 91 -16.20 -13.74 11.89
C ALA A 91 -17.39 -13.75 10.92
N LYS A 92 -18.05 -12.59 10.78
CA LYS A 92 -19.20 -12.43 9.88
C LYS A 92 -18.79 -12.33 8.42
N ASP A 93 -17.60 -11.80 8.16
CA ASP A 93 -17.06 -11.60 6.82
C ASP A 93 -15.57 -11.99 6.78
N ILE A 94 -15.19 -12.68 5.71
CA ILE A 94 -13.79 -12.94 5.36
C ILE A 94 -13.40 -11.92 4.29
N LYS A 95 -12.33 -11.16 4.54
CA LYS A 95 -11.83 -10.18 3.56
C LYS A 95 -10.67 -10.79 2.78
N VAL A 96 -10.89 -11.07 1.50
CA VAL A 96 -9.84 -11.54 0.59
C VAL A 96 -9.29 -10.36 -0.20
N ARG A 97 -7.97 -10.32 -0.37
CA ARG A 97 -7.26 -9.35 -1.22
C ARG A 97 -6.26 -10.08 -2.09
N TYR A 98 -6.27 -9.76 -3.37
CA TYR A 98 -5.31 -10.27 -4.35
C TYR A 98 -4.15 -9.30 -4.54
N TYR A 99 -3.00 -9.83 -4.87
CA TYR A 99 -1.76 -9.10 -5.08
C TYR A 99 -1.00 -9.65 -6.28
N ILE A 100 -0.27 -8.76 -6.94
CA ILE A 100 0.66 -9.08 -8.01
C ILE A 100 2.03 -8.48 -7.68
N SER A 101 3.10 -9.20 -7.98
CA SER A 101 4.47 -8.82 -7.62
C SER A 101 5.47 -9.13 -8.73
N SER A 102 6.36 -8.17 -9.02
CA SER A 102 7.52 -8.41 -9.90
C SER A 102 8.69 -9.07 -9.17
N ALA A 103 8.71 -9.00 -7.83
CA ALA A 103 9.64 -9.76 -7.02
C ALA A 103 9.17 -11.22 -6.95
N LYS A 104 10.13 -12.15 -7.02
CA LYS A 104 9.88 -13.55 -6.70
C LYS A 104 9.80 -13.68 -5.17
N LEU A 105 8.59 -13.77 -4.65
CA LEU A 105 8.36 -14.00 -3.22
C LEU A 105 8.36 -15.51 -3.01
N SER A 106 9.39 -16.01 -2.34
CA SER A 106 9.68 -17.44 -2.26
C SER A 106 8.87 -18.15 -1.17
N SER A 107 8.08 -17.39 -0.39
CA SER A 107 7.13 -17.96 0.56
C SER A 107 5.89 -17.09 0.79
N ALA A 108 4.79 -17.71 1.21
CA ALA A 108 3.60 -16.98 1.67
C ALA A 108 3.89 -16.08 2.88
N LYS A 109 4.86 -16.45 3.71
CA LYS A 109 5.30 -15.62 4.83
C LYS A 109 5.92 -14.31 4.33
N GLU A 110 6.84 -14.37 3.36
CA GLU A 110 7.44 -13.17 2.74
C GLU A 110 6.38 -12.27 2.11
N LEU A 111 5.39 -12.86 1.42
CA LEU A 111 4.25 -12.13 0.88
C LEU A 111 3.48 -11.39 1.99
N LEU A 112 3.16 -12.06 3.10
CA LEU A 112 2.42 -11.45 4.19
C LEU A 112 3.21 -10.31 4.87
N GLU A 113 4.51 -10.49 5.05
CA GLU A 113 5.40 -9.45 5.61
C GLU A 113 5.54 -8.25 4.66
N ALA A 114 5.69 -8.50 3.36
CA ALA A 114 5.79 -7.47 2.34
C ALA A 114 4.49 -6.66 2.23
N THR A 115 3.34 -7.34 2.20
CA THR A 115 2.03 -6.66 2.19
C THR A 115 1.84 -5.82 3.46
N ARG A 116 2.16 -6.33 4.65
CA ARG A 116 2.09 -5.56 5.90
C ARG A 116 3.01 -4.34 5.90
N SER A 117 4.24 -4.51 5.41
CA SER A 117 5.20 -3.40 5.32
C SER A 117 4.71 -2.32 4.36
N HIS A 118 4.19 -2.73 3.20
CA HIS A 118 3.58 -1.82 2.23
C HIS A 118 2.39 -1.06 2.83
N TRP A 119 1.47 -1.77 3.49
CA TRP A 119 0.33 -1.17 4.18
C TRP A 119 0.75 -0.20 5.29
N SER A 120 1.80 -0.52 6.05
CA SER A 120 2.33 0.34 7.10
C SER A 120 2.89 1.65 6.53
N ILE A 121 3.64 1.57 5.43
CA ILE A 121 4.18 2.74 4.72
C ILE A 121 3.04 3.62 4.20
N GLU A 122 2.07 3.03 3.51
CA GLU A 122 0.92 3.75 2.96
C GLU A 122 0.07 4.39 4.07
N SER A 123 -0.23 3.65 5.14
CA SER A 123 -1.02 4.16 6.28
C SER A 123 -0.31 5.28 7.04
N GLN A 124 1.01 5.16 7.24
CA GLN A 124 1.81 6.19 7.90
C GLN A 124 1.86 7.45 7.04
N LEU A 125 2.00 7.31 5.72
CA LEU A 125 2.02 8.43 4.79
C LEU A 125 0.66 9.13 4.75
N HIS A 126 -0.45 8.39 4.59
CA HIS A 126 -1.80 8.94 4.61
C HIS A 126 -2.08 9.69 5.92
N TRP A 127 -1.82 9.07 7.08
CA TRP A 127 -2.02 9.75 8.36
C TRP A 127 -1.18 11.03 8.50
N GLN A 128 0.06 11.01 8.01
CA GLN A 128 0.91 12.20 8.02
C GLN A 128 0.36 13.29 7.10
N LEU A 129 -0.20 12.95 5.94
CA LEU A 129 -0.85 13.88 5.03
C LEU A 129 -2.17 14.41 5.62
N ASP A 130 -3.02 13.56 6.16
CA ASP A 130 -4.29 13.95 6.79
C ASP A 130 -4.05 14.93 7.95
N VAL A 131 -3.16 14.58 8.88
CA VAL A 131 -2.96 15.38 10.10
C VAL A 131 -2.06 16.60 9.87
N SER A 132 -1.06 16.49 8.99
CA SER A 132 -0.07 17.56 8.79
C SER A 132 -0.35 18.43 7.58
N MET A 133 -0.95 17.89 6.51
CA MET A 133 -1.32 18.61 5.29
C MET A 133 -2.82 18.94 5.21
N ARG A 134 -3.62 18.52 6.21
CA ARG A 134 -5.07 18.78 6.30
C ARG A 134 -5.79 18.35 5.04
N GLU A 135 -5.48 17.13 4.60
CA GLU A 135 -6.07 16.54 3.40
C GLU A 135 -7.59 16.41 3.53
N ASP A 136 -8.06 15.87 4.66
CA ASP A 136 -9.49 15.74 5.01
C ASP A 136 -10.26 17.07 5.06
N ASP A 137 -9.60 18.16 5.46
CA ASP A 137 -10.25 19.48 5.54
C ASP A 137 -10.44 20.11 4.13
N CYS A 138 -9.89 19.50 3.09
CA CYS A 138 -9.89 20.04 1.74
C CYS A 138 -11.22 19.82 1.04
N ARG A 139 -12.07 20.87 1.02
CA ARG A 139 -13.39 20.83 0.37
C ARG A 139 -13.36 20.98 -1.16
N ILE A 140 -12.23 20.74 -1.81
CA ILE A 140 -12.10 20.87 -3.27
C ILE A 140 -12.90 19.73 -3.93
N ARG A 141 -14.02 20.07 -4.58
CA ARG A 141 -14.93 19.14 -5.28
C ARG A 141 -14.91 19.35 -6.78
N ARG A 142 -13.72 19.46 -7.38
CA ARG A 142 -13.54 19.52 -8.85
C ARG A 142 -12.70 18.35 -9.28
N GLU A 143 -13.17 17.64 -10.32
CA GLU A 143 -12.73 16.30 -10.74
C GLU A 143 -11.21 16.09 -10.69
N GLN A 144 -10.41 16.96 -11.30
CA GLN A 144 -8.94 16.85 -11.34
C GLN A 144 -8.20 17.65 -10.27
N ALA A 145 -8.89 18.54 -9.55
CA ALA A 145 -8.25 19.44 -8.60
C ALA A 145 -7.85 18.72 -7.29
N GLY A 146 -8.57 17.66 -6.92
CA GLY A 146 -8.22 16.81 -5.78
C GLY A 146 -6.90 16.07 -5.99
N GLU A 147 -6.75 15.37 -7.11
CA GLU A 147 -5.55 14.60 -7.46
C GLU A 147 -4.31 15.50 -7.62
N ASN A 148 -4.49 16.66 -8.26
CA ASN A 148 -3.42 17.65 -8.39
C ASN A 148 -2.96 18.17 -7.02
N MET A 149 -3.91 18.45 -6.11
CA MET A 149 -3.60 18.91 -4.76
C MET A 149 -2.90 17.82 -3.94
N ALA A 150 -3.36 16.56 -4.04
CA ALA A 150 -2.69 15.43 -3.40
C ALA A 150 -1.23 15.30 -3.87
N THR A 151 -1.00 15.38 -5.18
CA THR A 151 0.36 15.35 -5.75
C THR A 151 1.24 16.47 -5.20
N ILE A 152 0.73 17.71 -5.15
CA ILE A 152 1.46 18.86 -4.58
C ILE A 152 1.78 18.63 -3.10
N ARG A 153 0.84 18.10 -2.32
CA ARG A 153 1.05 17.77 -0.91
C ARG A 153 2.14 16.73 -0.73
N HIS A 154 2.16 15.68 -1.55
CA HIS A 154 3.22 14.67 -1.52
C HIS A 154 4.60 15.28 -1.79
N ILE A 155 4.72 16.14 -2.81
CA ILE A 155 5.98 16.83 -3.13
C ILE A 155 6.43 17.71 -1.97
N ALA A 156 5.53 18.55 -1.44
CA ALA A 156 5.83 19.45 -0.32
C ALA A 156 6.19 18.66 0.95
N PHE A 157 5.50 17.56 1.22
CA PHE A 157 5.75 16.70 2.37
C PHE A 157 7.16 16.09 2.29
N ASN A 158 7.52 15.54 1.13
CA ASN A 158 8.83 14.95 0.91
C ASN A 158 9.96 16.00 1.01
N ALA A 159 9.76 17.20 0.46
CA ALA A 159 10.71 18.31 0.58
C ALA A 159 10.99 18.68 2.05
N LEU A 160 9.92 18.85 2.84
CA LEU A 160 10.02 19.22 4.24
C LEU A 160 10.57 18.09 5.12
N LYS A 161 10.30 16.83 4.74
CA LYS A 161 10.85 15.65 5.42
C LYS A 161 12.35 15.48 5.14
N GLY A 162 12.79 15.73 3.92
CA GLY A 162 14.20 15.65 3.51
C GLY A 162 15.08 16.81 4.00
N GLU A 163 14.48 17.95 4.34
CA GLU A 163 15.21 19.09 4.92
C GLU A 163 15.66 18.78 6.36
N THR A 164 16.95 18.97 6.68
CA THR A 164 17.53 18.59 7.97
C THR A 164 18.07 19.77 8.80
N SER A 165 18.14 20.97 8.23
CA SER A 165 18.67 22.18 8.89
C SER A 165 17.82 22.62 10.09
N PHE A 166 16.52 22.33 10.08
CA PHE A 166 15.59 22.63 11.16
C PHE A 166 14.92 21.35 11.67
N LYS A 167 15.42 20.83 12.79
CA LYS A 167 14.86 19.64 13.46
C LYS A 167 13.58 20.00 14.22
N ALA A 168 12.44 19.95 13.53
CA ALA A 168 11.14 20.18 14.12
C ALA A 168 10.05 19.33 13.46
N GLY A 169 8.91 19.18 14.14
CA GLY A 169 7.72 18.51 13.58
C GLY A 169 7.15 19.23 12.36
N MET A 170 6.45 18.47 11.51
CA MET A 170 6.00 18.90 10.18
C MET A 170 5.26 20.25 10.18
N LYS A 171 4.30 20.44 11.09
CA LYS A 171 3.55 21.71 11.23
C LYS A 171 4.44 22.92 11.53
N ARG A 172 5.52 22.75 12.29
CA ARG A 172 6.47 23.84 12.60
C ARG A 172 7.35 24.16 11.39
N LYS A 173 7.77 23.14 10.63
CA LYS A 173 8.51 23.34 9.38
C LYS A 173 7.67 24.09 8.35
N GLN A 174 6.42 23.68 8.13
CA GLN A 174 5.47 24.40 7.27
C GLN A 174 5.28 25.86 7.68
N LYS A 175 5.05 26.11 8.98
CA LYS A 175 4.86 27.47 9.51
C LYS A 175 6.12 28.34 9.36
N ARG A 176 7.30 27.73 9.38
CA ARG A 176 8.56 28.44 9.13
C ARG A 176 8.72 28.74 7.64
N ALA A 177 8.44 27.78 6.77
CA ALA A 177 8.46 27.97 5.32
C ALA A 177 7.48 29.07 4.87
N SER A 178 6.30 29.16 5.49
CA SER A 178 5.34 30.23 5.17
C SER A 178 5.71 31.62 5.69
N ARG A 179 6.72 31.74 6.55
CA ARG A 179 7.10 33.01 7.22
C ARG A 179 8.53 33.46 6.91
N ASN A 180 9.34 32.60 6.31
CA ASN A 180 10.75 32.88 6.07
C ASN A 180 11.12 32.39 4.66
N ASN A 181 11.26 33.34 3.75
CA ASN A 181 11.59 33.06 2.35
C ASN A 181 12.95 32.38 2.19
N ALA A 182 13.95 32.70 3.02
CA ALA A 182 15.25 32.03 2.96
C ALA A 182 15.14 30.54 3.33
N TYR A 183 14.33 30.21 4.34
CA TYR A 183 14.05 28.83 4.70
C TYR A 183 13.21 28.11 3.64
N LEU A 184 12.20 28.78 3.07
CA LEU A 184 11.43 28.23 1.95
C LEU A 184 12.32 27.92 0.75
N SER A 185 13.17 28.85 0.33
CA SER A 185 14.14 28.65 -0.76
C SER A 185 15.09 27.49 -0.47
N HIS A 186 15.54 27.33 0.78
CA HIS A 186 16.37 26.19 1.17
C HIS A 186 15.64 24.84 1.02
N VAL A 187 14.38 24.77 1.46
CA VAL A 187 13.54 23.58 1.29
C VAL A 187 13.33 23.27 -0.20
N LEU A 188 13.06 24.29 -1.02
CA LEU A 188 12.81 24.14 -2.46
C LEU A 188 14.10 23.81 -3.24
N ALA A 189 15.25 24.33 -2.84
CA ALA A 189 16.54 23.99 -3.45
C ALA A 189 16.86 22.49 -3.29
N GLY A 190 16.41 21.86 -2.18
CA GLY A 190 16.49 20.42 -1.97
C GLY A 190 15.64 19.58 -2.93
N LEU A 191 14.71 20.18 -3.68
CA LEU A 191 13.91 19.51 -4.72
C LEU A 191 14.58 19.51 -6.10
N GLY A 192 15.77 20.11 -6.25
CA GLY A 192 16.48 20.17 -7.54
C GLY A 192 15.93 21.20 -8.51
N VAL A 193 15.13 22.17 -8.04
CA VAL A 193 14.74 23.33 -8.84
C VAL A 193 15.87 24.35 -8.75
N SER A 194 16.88 24.20 -9.60
CA SER A 194 17.88 25.22 -9.92
C SER A 194 17.44 26.02 -11.15
#